data_AF-A0A9W8QQJ7-F1
#
_entry.id   AF-A0A9W8QQJ7-F1
#
_cell.length_a   1.000
_cell.length_b   1.000
_cell.length_c   1.000
_cell.angle_alpha   90.00
_cell.angle_beta   90.00
_cell.angle_gamma   90.00
#
_symmetry.space_group_name_H-M   'P 1'
#
loop_
_entity.id
_entity.type
_entity.pdbx_description
1 polymer ?
#
loop_
_entity_poly.entity_id
_entity_poly.type
_entity_poly.pdbx_seq_one_letter_code
_entity_poly.pdbx_strand_id
1 'polypeptide(L)'
;MTDIIAGVVANYPGMTYKLTEQARPTMPAFEVSRDAHIVESLNKAYHSVRDEDQPTGVLAPTCFYGSDAGHLYKWLGMEGIVCEPGERYNTRPDEKVDIADYLDAVHIFMRVIMDICG
;
A
#
# COMPACT_ATOMS: atom_id res chain seq x y z
N MET A 1 17.78 -10.95 -17.01
CA MET A 1 16.96 -10.17 -17.99
C MET A 1 17.63 -10.14 -19.36
N THR A 2 18.94 -9.92 -19.42
CA THR A 2 19.74 -10.02 -20.67
C THR A 2 19.62 -11.38 -21.36
N ASP A 3 19.57 -12.48 -20.61
CA ASP A 3 19.44 -13.84 -21.18
C ASP A 3 18.12 -14.04 -21.94
N ILE A 4 17.04 -13.42 -21.46
CA ILE A 4 15.72 -13.45 -22.12
C ILE A 4 15.80 -12.72 -23.46
N ILE A 5 16.42 -11.54 -23.46
CA ILE A 5 16.59 -10.73 -24.68
C ILE A 5 17.49 -11.45 -25.69
N ALA A 6 18.59 -12.05 -25.22
CA ALA A 6 19.50 -12.84 -26.05
C ALA A 6 18.79 -14.03 -26.71
N GLY A 7 17.93 -14.73 -25.96
CA GLY A 7 17.12 -15.83 -26.49
C GLY A 7 16.12 -15.40 -27.59
N VAL A 8 15.55 -14.20 -27.49
CA VAL A 8 14.69 -13.64 -28.54
C VAL A 8 15.52 -13.30 -29.78
N VAL A 9 16.62 -12.55 -29.60
CA VAL A 9 17.47 -12.07 -30.71
C VAL A 9 18.07 -13.22 -31.51
N ALA A 10 18.42 -14.34 -30.87
CA ALA A 10 18.96 -15.53 -31.54
C ALA A 10 18.06 -16.07 -32.66
N ASN A 11 16.74 -15.85 -32.57
CA ASN A 11 15.78 -16.32 -33.58
C ASN A 11 15.57 -15.34 -34.75
N TYR A 12 16.13 -14.13 -34.67
CA TYR A 12 15.90 -13.07 -35.66
C TYR A 12 17.24 -12.46 -36.14
N PRO A 13 17.84 -13.05 -37.19
CA PRO A 13 19.11 -12.57 -37.74
C PRO A 13 19.06 -11.08 -38.09
N GLY A 14 20.04 -10.32 -37.61
CA GLY A 14 20.14 -8.87 -37.83
C GLY A 14 19.39 -8.00 -36.81
N MET A 15 18.64 -8.58 -35.87
CA MET A 15 18.02 -7.83 -34.78
C MET A 15 19.07 -7.39 -33.75
N THR A 16 19.02 -6.12 -33.34
CA THR A 16 19.89 -5.54 -32.30
C THR A 16 19.06 -4.98 -31.16
N TYR A 17 19.63 -4.89 -29.95
CA TYR A 17 18.95 -4.25 -28.81
C TYR A 17 19.90 -3.32 -28.07
N LYS A 18 19.32 -2.34 -27.37
CA LYS A 18 20.01 -1.51 -26.38
C LYS A 18 19.19 -1.54 -25.10
N LEU A 19 19.75 -2.11 -24.05
CA LEU A 19 19.15 -2.04 -22.72
C LEU A 19 19.56 -0.72 -22.08
N THR A 20 18.60 0.02 -21.54
CA THR A 20 18.87 1.26 -20.80
C THR A 20 17.94 1.30 -19.61
N GLU A 21 18.51 1.45 -18.42
CA GLU A 21 17.72 1.73 -17.24
C GLU A 21 17.22 3.17 -17.33
N GLN A 22 15.91 3.33 -17.25
CA GLN A 22 15.30 4.65 -17.24
C GLN A 22 14.95 4.98 -15.80
N ALA A 23 15.65 5.96 -15.23
CA ALA A 23 15.28 6.53 -13.93
C ALA A 23 13.89 7.18 -14.08
N ARG A 24 12.86 6.45 -13.64
CA ARG A 24 11.49 6.94 -13.56
C ARG A 24 11.18 7.22 -12.09
N PRO A 25 10.39 8.25 -11.78
CA PRO A 25 9.81 8.38 -10.45
C PRO A 25 9.06 7.09 -10.12
N THR A 26 9.43 6.46 -9.02
CA THR A 26 8.76 5.27 -8.48
C THR A 26 8.19 5.60 -7.11
N MET A 27 7.11 4.94 -6.75
CA MET A 27 6.63 4.93 -5.37
C MET A 27 7.60 4.05 -4.55
N PRO A 28 8.34 4.61 -3.59
CA PRO A 28 9.27 3.80 -2.81
C PRO A 28 8.51 2.91 -1.83
N ALA A 29 9.07 1.74 -1.54
CA ALA A 29 8.54 0.89 -0.47
C ALA A 29 8.74 1.56 0.90
N PHE A 30 7.79 1.34 1.80
CA PHE A 30 7.88 1.73 3.21
C PHE A 30 7.46 0.57 4.11
N GLU A 31 7.91 0.63 5.35
CA GLU A 31 7.58 -0.32 6.41
C GLU A 31 7.58 0.45 7.73
N VAL A 32 6.56 0.20 8.56
CA VAL A 32 6.45 0.73 9.92
C VAL A 32 6.40 -0.45 10.87
N SER A 33 7.08 -0.33 12.02
CA SER A 33 7.11 -1.39 13.02
C SER A 33 5.70 -1.74 13.49
N ARG A 34 5.45 -3.03 13.75
CA ARG A 34 4.20 -3.50 14.36
C ARG A 34 3.97 -2.92 15.75
N ASP A 35 5.05 -2.62 16.45
CA ASP A 35 5.05 -2.05 17.80
C ASP A 35 5.07 -0.51 17.78
N ALA A 36 4.95 0.11 16.59
CA ALA A 36 4.83 1.56 16.51
C ALA A 36 3.48 2.00 17.06
N HIS A 37 3.48 3.11 17.82
CA HIS A 37 2.27 3.62 18.48
C HIS A 37 1.09 3.80 17.50
N ILE A 38 1.36 4.30 16.28
CA ILE A 38 0.33 4.48 15.25
C ILE A 38 -0.30 3.15 14.77
N VAL A 39 0.46 2.06 14.77
CA VAL A 39 -0.02 0.72 14.36
C VAL A 39 -0.83 0.09 15.48
N GLU A 40 -0.33 0.13 16.72
CA GLU A 40 -1.04 -0.39 17.89
C GLU A 40 -2.38 0.36 18.10
N SER A 41 -2.36 1.68 17.97
CA SER A 41 -3.55 2.55 18.07
C SER A 41 -4.61 2.16 17.04
N LEU A 42 -4.21 1.98 15.77
CA LEU A 42 -5.11 1.52 14.71
C LEU A 42 -5.73 0.17 15.03
N ASN A 43 -4.91 -0.81 15.41
CA ASN A 43 -5.39 -2.17 15.65
C ASN A 43 -6.38 -2.21 16.81
N LYS A 44 -6.11 -1.46 17.88
CA LYS A 44 -7.04 -1.30 19.01
C LYS A 44 -8.34 -0.63 18.57
N ALA A 45 -8.25 0.45 17.79
CA ALA A 45 -9.43 1.16 17.29
C ALA A 45 -10.28 0.25 16.38
N TYR A 46 -9.64 -0.49 15.48
CA TYR A 46 -10.27 -1.45 14.59
C TYR A 46 -11.04 -2.52 15.38
N HIS A 47 -10.37 -3.21 16.32
CA HIS A 47 -11.02 -4.21 17.16
C HIS A 47 -12.17 -3.61 17.97
N SER A 48 -12.06 -2.37 18.45
CA SER A 48 -13.14 -1.73 19.22
C SER A 48 -14.40 -1.44 18.39
N VAL A 49 -14.27 -1.30 17.07
CA VAL A 49 -15.38 -0.98 16.17
C VAL A 49 -15.94 -2.24 15.53
N ARG A 50 -15.08 -3.20 15.14
CA ARG A 50 -15.45 -4.37 14.34
C ARG A 50 -15.47 -5.68 15.11
N ASP A 51 -14.96 -5.71 16.34
CA ASP A 51 -14.84 -6.92 17.19
C ASP A 51 -14.04 -8.05 16.52
N GLU A 52 -13.04 -7.66 15.71
CA GLU A 52 -12.09 -8.56 15.05
C GLU A 52 -10.71 -7.92 14.97
N ASP A 53 -9.68 -8.75 14.81
CA ASP A 53 -8.31 -8.30 14.64
C ASP A 53 -8.07 -7.74 13.23
N GLN A 54 -7.48 -6.54 13.16
CA GLN A 54 -7.10 -5.92 11.90
C GLN A 54 -6.01 -6.74 11.18
N PRO A 55 -6.22 -7.18 9.92
CA PRO A 55 -5.14 -7.70 9.10
C PRO A 55 -4.03 -6.65 8.95
N THR A 56 -2.85 -6.93 9.52
CA THR A 56 -1.73 -5.98 9.57
C THR A 56 -0.48 -6.59 8.95
N GLY A 57 0.15 -5.84 8.03
CA GLY A 57 1.45 -6.17 7.44
C GLY A 57 1.43 -6.16 5.91
N VAL A 58 2.26 -7.01 5.31
CA VAL A 58 2.43 -7.11 3.85
C VAL A 58 1.30 -7.94 3.24
N LEU A 59 0.12 -7.33 3.10
CA LEU A 59 -1.07 -7.98 2.57
C LEU A 59 -1.07 -7.96 1.04
N ALA A 60 -1.13 -9.14 0.40
CA ALA A 60 -1.26 -9.24 -1.05
C ALA A 60 -2.74 -9.15 -1.47
N PRO A 61 -3.08 -8.51 -2.61
CA PRO A 61 -2.16 -7.91 -3.59
C PRO A 61 -1.80 -6.45 -3.31
N THR A 62 -2.40 -5.81 -2.30
CA THR A 62 -2.28 -4.35 -2.06
C THR A 62 -0.87 -3.90 -1.74
N CYS A 63 -0.03 -4.78 -1.18
CA CYS A 63 1.39 -4.52 -0.94
C CYS A 63 2.22 -4.27 -2.22
N PHE A 64 1.68 -4.59 -3.40
CA PHE A 64 2.31 -4.29 -4.68
C PHE A 64 1.86 -2.94 -5.27
N TYR A 65 0.91 -2.25 -4.63
CA TYR A 65 0.42 -0.96 -5.08
C TYR A 65 1.28 0.17 -4.51
N GLY A 66 1.34 1.28 -5.25
CA GLY A 66 2.03 2.48 -4.81
C GLY A 66 1.14 3.30 -3.88
N SER A 67 1.74 3.88 -2.83
CA SER A 67 1.09 4.82 -1.92
C SER A 67 2.02 6.00 -1.62
N ASP A 68 1.45 7.18 -1.43
CA ASP A 68 2.18 8.38 -1.01
C ASP A 68 2.87 8.20 0.35
N ALA A 69 2.42 7.23 1.17
CA ALA A 69 3.09 6.83 2.41
C ALA A 69 4.57 6.47 2.18
N GLY A 70 4.90 5.89 1.01
CA GLY A 70 6.27 5.65 0.59
C GLY A 70 7.12 6.91 0.61
N HIS A 71 6.62 7.97 -0.03
CA HIS A 71 7.30 9.25 -0.12
C HIS A 71 7.41 9.96 1.23
N LEU A 72 6.31 10.01 1.98
CA LEU A 72 6.27 10.64 3.31
C LEU A 72 7.26 9.96 4.27
N TYR A 73 7.32 8.63 4.26
CA TYR A 73 8.26 7.88 5.07
C TYR A 73 9.71 8.12 4.61
N LYS A 74 10.02 7.90 3.33
CA LYS A 74 11.41 7.96 2.84
C LYS A 74 12.02 9.36 2.85
N TRP A 75 11.23 10.40 2.60
CA TRP A 75 11.75 11.75 2.46
C TRP A 75 11.58 12.60 3.71
N LEU A 76 10.55 12.33 4.53
CA LEU A 76 10.24 13.13 5.72
C LEU A 76 10.38 12.34 7.02
N GLY A 77 10.63 11.03 6.96
CA GLY A 77 10.70 10.18 8.16
C GLY A 77 9.34 10.04 8.87
N MET A 78 8.24 10.32 8.16
CA MET A 78 6.90 10.27 8.75
C MET A 78 6.40 8.83 8.78
N GLU A 79 6.32 8.26 9.98
CA GLU A 79 5.65 6.99 10.19
C GLU A 79 4.14 7.14 9.97
N GLY A 80 3.55 6.16 9.32
CA GLY A 80 2.13 6.16 9.00
C GLY A 80 1.66 4.78 8.57
N ILE A 81 0.35 4.68 8.40
CA ILE A 81 -0.35 3.46 8.03
C ILE A 81 -1.12 3.70 6.73
N VAL A 82 -1.29 2.65 5.93
CA VAL A 82 -2.24 2.63 4.83
C VAL A 82 -3.33 1.65 5.22
N CYS A 83 -4.53 2.16 5.45
CA CYS A 83 -5.71 1.40 5.86
C CYS A 83 -6.90 1.95 5.08
N GLU A 84 -7.71 1.06 4.52
CA GLU A 84 -8.81 1.42 3.62
C GLU A 84 -10.16 0.97 4.19
N PRO A 85 -11.28 1.61 3.80
CA PRO A 85 -12.62 1.25 4.23
C PRO A 85 -13.20 0.02 3.49
N GLY A 86 -12.38 -0.95 3.07
CA GLY A 86 -12.89 -2.17 2.43
C GLY A 86 -13.50 -1.98 1.02
N GLU A 87 -12.91 -1.11 0.20
CA GLU A 87 -13.37 -0.87 -1.18
C GLU A 87 -13.37 -2.16 -2.03
N ARG A 88 -14.29 -2.21 -3.00
CA ARG A 88 -14.43 -3.32 -3.95
C ARG A 88 -14.28 -2.81 -5.37
N TYR A 89 -13.58 -3.60 -6.18
CA TYR A 89 -13.39 -3.35 -7.61
C TYR A 89 -12.60 -2.07 -7.91
N ASN A 90 -11.60 -1.74 -7.08
CA ASN A 90 -10.74 -0.56 -7.23
C ASN A 90 -10.27 -0.39 -8.68
N THR A 91 -10.36 0.83 -9.19
CA THR A 91 -10.01 1.27 -10.56
C THR A 91 -10.89 0.72 -11.67
N ARG A 92 -12.08 0.20 -11.35
CA ARG A 92 -13.06 -0.27 -12.34
C ARG A 92 -14.31 0.62 -12.34
N PRO A 93 -15.09 0.67 -13.45
CA PRO A 93 -16.32 1.46 -13.50
C PRO A 93 -17.37 1.07 -12.45
N ASP A 94 -17.30 -0.15 -11.91
CA ASP A 94 -18.15 -0.69 -10.85
C ASP A 94 -17.51 -0.61 -9.45
N GLU A 95 -16.45 0.19 -9.30
CA GLU A 95 -15.84 0.53 -8.02
C GLU A 95 -16.90 1.04 -7.02
N LYS A 96 -16.87 0.49 -5.82
CA LYS A 96 -17.82 0.83 -4.76
C LYS A 96 -17.27 0.46 -3.39
N VAL A 97 -17.86 1.08 -2.37
CA VAL A 97 -17.61 0.79 -0.95
C VAL A 97 -18.93 0.42 -0.28
N ASP A 98 -18.88 -0.44 0.73
CA ASP A 98 -20.04 -0.67 1.59
C ASP A 98 -20.23 0.51 2.54
N ILE A 99 -21.48 0.91 2.77
CA ILE A 99 -21.80 2.04 3.66
C ILE A 99 -21.35 1.73 5.09
N ALA A 100 -21.52 0.49 5.55
CA ALA A 100 -21.09 0.08 6.88
C ALA A 100 -19.56 0.17 7.00
N ASP A 101 -18.84 -0.34 5.99
CA ASP A 101 -17.37 -0.30 6.01
C ASP A 101 -16.82 1.14 6.01
N TYR A 102 -17.46 2.04 5.25
CA TYR A 102 -17.12 3.46 5.25
C TYR A 102 -17.33 4.11 6.62
N LEU A 103 -18.48 3.88 7.25
CA LEU A 103 -18.80 4.45 8.57
C LEU A 103 -17.88 3.90 9.66
N ASP A 104 -17.54 2.61 9.60
CA ASP A 104 -16.58 2.00 10.50
C ASP A 104 -15.20 2.63 10.35
N ALA A 105 -14.73 2.85 9.13
CA ALA A 105 -13.44 3.51 8.90
C ALA A 105 -13.42 4.93 9.50
N VAL A 106 -14.50 5.70 9.38
CA VAL A 106 -14.63 7.01 10.05
C VAL A 106 -14.51 6.85 11.57
N HIS A 107 -15.22 5.89 12.16
CA HIS A 107 -15.16 5.61 13.59
C HIS A 107 -13.76 5.20 14.07
N ILE A 108 -13.05 4.40 13.28
CA ILE A 108 -11.69 3.95 13.56
C ILE A 108 -10.73 5.14 13.48
N PHE A 109 -10.74 5.89 12.38
CA PHE A 109 -9.83 7.03 12.21
C PHE A 109 -10.05 8.12 13.25
N MET A 110 -11.30 8.42 13.63
CA MET A 110 -11.55 9.36 14.71
C MET A 110 -10.94 8.92 16.05
N ARG A 111 -11.00 7.61 16.36
CA ARG A 111 -10.36 7.07 17.58
C ARG A 111 -8.84 7.18 17.52
N VAL A 112 -8.24 6.83 16.38
CA VAL A 112 -6.78 6.95 16.17
C VAL A 112 -6.34 8.41 16.27
N ILE A 113 -7.04 9.34 15.62
CA ILE A 113 -6.71 10.78 15.68
C ILE A 113 -6.75 11.27 17.13
N MET A 114 -7.78 10.90 17.89
CA MET A 114 -7.90 11.29 19.30
C MET A 114 -6.79 10.68 20.18
N ASP A 115 -6.37 9.45 19.91
CA ASP A 115 -5.30 8.79 20.66
C ASP A 115 -3.91 9.38 20.34
N ILE A 116 -3.68 9.76 19.09
CA ILE A 116 -2.39 10.31 18.64
C ILE A 116 -2.24 11.81 18.94
N CYS A 117 -3.33 12.58 18.87
CA CYS A 117 -3.27 14.05 18.91
C CYS A 117 -4.04 14.71 20.06
N GLY A 118 -4.89 13.96 20.76
CA GLY A 118 -5.82 14.48 21.78
C GLY A 118 -5.27 14.58 23.19
#